data_AF-A0A087T282-F1
#
_entry.id   AF-A0A087T282-F1
#
_cell.length_a   1.000
_cell.length_b   1.000
_cell.length_c   1.000
_cell.angle_alpha   90.00
_cell.angle_beta   90.00
_cell.angle_gamma   90.00
#
_symmetry.space_group_name_H-M   'P 1'
#
loop_
_entity.id
_entity.type
_entity.pdbx_description
1 polymer ?
#
loop_
_entity_poly.entity_id
_entity_poly.type
_entity_poly.pdbx_seq_one_letter_code
_entity_poly.pdbx_strand_id
1 'polypeptide(L)'
;MINFYLKNKRTFVQLCLKTFKVDGNVEIRAAEALIKMLLNCVNKIKEVKNITLQAEKANTAHNNEEPEIQLVLKAADKDMELSTIVAFISVLLVFFMDAKQSFKEFVLERISSEMFPEIISISKRFLQFASLTGGMPVTGIMILTHSIKRLEILNSSS
;
A
#
# COMPACT_ATOMS: atom_id res chain seq x y z
N MET A 1 -25.94 -4.21 7.43
CA MET A 1 -24.55 -4.00 7.89
C MET A 1 -23.69 -3.23 6.86
N ILE A 2 -23.68 -3.60 5.56
CA ILE A 2 -22.94 -2.90 4.49
C ILE A 2 -23.27 -1.40 4.37
N ASN A 3 -24.55 -1.03 4.54
CA ASN A 3 -25.01 0.37 4.42
C ASN A 3 -24.55 1.28 5.58
N PHE A 4 -24.27 0.69 6.75
CA PHE A 4 -23.75 1.41 7.92
C PHE A 4 -22.25 1.70 7.79
N TYR A 5 -21.50 0.72 7.27
CA TYR A 5 -20.07 0.87 6.98
C TYR A 5 -19.79 1.95 5.91
N LEU A 6 -20.55 1.96 4.81
CA LEU A 6 -20.41 2.98 3.76
C LEU A 6 -20.78 4.38 4.24
N LYS A 7 -21.85 4.52 5.04
CA LYS A 7 -22.20 5.79 5.70
C LYS A 7 -21.06 6.27 6.61
N ASN A 8 -20.54 5.40 7.47
CA ASN A 8 -19.46 5.76 8.38
C ASN A 8 -18.14 6.05 7.67
N LYS A 9 -17.85 5.43 6.52
CA LYS A 9 -16.66 5.72 5.71
C LYS A 9 -16.67 7.14 5.16
N ARG A 10 -17.77 7.55 4.51
CA ARG A 10 -17.91 8.92 4.00
C ARG A 10 -17.92 9.93 5.14
N THR A 11 -18.63 9.61 6.22
CA THR A 11 -18.68 10.44 7.43
C THR A 11 -17.32 10.56 8.11
N PHE A 12 -16.51 9.50 8.17
CA PHE A 12 -15.15 9.51 8.75
C PHE A 12 -14.20 10.38 7.94
N VAL A 13 -14.16 10.19 6.61
CA VAL A 13 -13.33 11.03 5.74
C VAL A 13 -13.76 12.49 5.83
N GLN A 14 -15.07 12.77 5.80
CA GLN A 14 -15.59 14.13 5.97
C GLN A 14 -15.32 14.69 7.38
N LEU A 15 -15.37 13.87 8.43
CA LEU A 15 -15.01 14.26 9.80
C LEU A 15 -13.53 14.58 9.91
N CYS A 16 -12.64 13.77 9.34
CA CYS A 16 -11.22 14.06 9.33
C CYS A 16 -10.94 15.38 8.59
N LEU A 17 -11.48 15.54 7.38
CA LEU A 17 -11.30 16.75 6.59
C LEU A 17 -11.86 18.00 7.29
N LYS A 18 -13.03 17.89 7.94
CA LYS A 18 -13.66 18.97 8.70
C LYS A 18 -12.94 19.29 10.01
N THR A 19 -12.54 18.28 10.77
CA THR A 19 -11.87 18.42 12.08
C THR A 19 -10.49 19.03 11.93
N PHE A 20 -9.77 18.67 10.86
CA PHE A 20 -8.43 19.18 10.59
C PHE A 20 -8.42 20.41 9.66
N LYS A 21 -9.59 20.97 9.32
CA LYS A 21 -9.74 22.16 8.44
C LYS A 21 -8.88 22.07 7.17
N VAL A 22 -8.95 20.93 6.49
CA VAL A 22 -8.13 20.68 5.30
C VAL A 22 -8.79 21.35 4.10
N ASP A 23 -8.21 22.45 3.61
CA ASP A 23 -8.65 23.12 2.38
C ASP A 23 -8.39 22.24 1.14
N GLY A 24 -9.14 22.43 0.06
CA GLY A 24 -9.01 21.61 -1.18
C GLY A 24 -7.59 21.58 -1.78
N ASN A 25 -6.82 22.67 -1.66
CA ASN A 25 -5.42 22.71 -2.07
C ASN A 25 -4.48 21.91 -1.15
N VAL A 26 -4.88 21.68 0.10
CA VAL A 26 -4.15 20.83 1.05
C VAL A 26 -4.51 19.37 0.82
N GLU A 27 -5.77 19.05 0.48
CA GLU A 27 -6.20 17.70 0.09
C GLU A 27 -5.42 17.19 -1.14
N ILE A 28 -5.28 18.03 -2.19
CA ILE A 28 -4.52 17.69 -3.39
C ILE A 28 -3.04 17.45 -3.06
N ARG A 29 -2.42 18.34 -2.28
CA ARG A 29 -1.02 18.20 -1.86
C ARG A 29 -0.80 16.95 -1.00
N ALA A 30 -1.75 16.61 -0.14
CA ALA A 30 -1.71 15.39 0.67
C ALA A 30 -1.82 14.14 -0.20
N ALA A 31 -2.78 14.11 -1.15
CA ALA A 31 -2.91 13.01 -2.10
C ALA A 31 -1.65 12.85 -2.95
N GLU A 32 -1.06 13.95 -3.42
CA GLU A 32 0.18 13.94 -4.19
C GLU A 32 1.37 13.41 -3.37
N ALA A 33 1.50 13.83 -2.11
CA ALA A 33 2.53 13.32 -1.21
C ALA A 33 2.36 11.81 -0.97
N LEU A 34 1.13 11.35 -0.76
CA LEU A 34 0.82 9.93 -0.59
C LEU A 34 1.17 9.13 -1.84
N ILE A 35 0.84 9.61 -3.04
CA ILE A 35 1.20 8.95 -4.30
C ILE A 35 2.73 8.88 -4.44
N LYS A 36 3.46 9.98 -4.19
CA LYS A 36 4.93 9.99 -4.24
C LYS A 36 5.55 8.99 -3.26
N MET A 37 5.03 8.94 -2.04
CA MET A 37 5.47 7.96 -1.03
C MET A 37 5.17 6.52 -1.48
N LEU A 38 3.99 6.27 -2.04
CA LEU A 38 3.59 4.96 -2.56
C LEU A 38 4.57 4.47 -3.63
N LEU A 39 4.77 5.29 -4.67
CA LEU A 39 5.64 4.94 -5.80
C LEU A 39 7.08 4.72 -5.35
N ASN A 40 7.58 5.57 -4.45
CA ASN A 40 8.92 5.39 -3.87
C ASN A 40 9.04 4.08 -3.07
N CYS A 41 8.01 3.71 -2.30
CA CYS A 41 8.03 2.46 -1.55
C CYS A 41 8.00 1.24 -2.47
N VAL A 42 7.17 1.26 -3.52
CA VAL A 42 7.12 0.18 -4.52
C VAL A 42 8.47 0.02 -5.21
N ASN A 43 9.11 1.12 -5.62
CA ASN A 43 10.43 1.08 -6.24
C ASN A 43 11.50 0.53 -5.29
N LYS A 44 11.52 0.99 -4.02
CA LYS A 44 12.45 0.45 -3.01
C LYS A 44 12.21 -1.04 -2.74
N ILE A 45 10.98 -1.52 -2.75
CA ILE A 45 10.67 -2.95 -2.64
C ILE A 45 11.30 -3.73 -3.80
N LYS A 46 11.23 -3.20 -5.04
CA LYS A 46 11.89 -3.84 -6.19
C LYS A 46 13.39 -3.92 -6.01
N GLU A 47 14.02 -2.85 -5.53
CA GLU A 47 15.45 -2.80 -5.23
C GLU A 47 15.84 -3.85 -4.17
N VAL A 48 15.08 -3.91 -3.07
CA VAL A 48 15.28 -4.89 -1.98
C VAL A 48 15.17 -6.33 -2.49
N LYS A 49 14.19 -6.61 -3.37
CA LYS A 49 14.05 -7.93 -4.01
C LYS A 49 15.22 -8.29 -4.92
N ASN A 50 15.77 -7.31 -5.63
CA ASN A 50 16.95 -7.55 -6.48
C ASN A 50 18.17 -7.90 -5.64
N ILE A 51 18.34 -7.28 -4.46
CA ILE A 51 19.43 -7.61 -3.52
C ILE A 51 19.28 -9.04 -3.00
N THR A 52 18.08 -9.46 -2.61
CA THR A 52 17.83 -10.84 -2.14
C THR A 52 18.05 -11.88 -3.25
N LEU A 53 17.62 -11.61 -4.48
CA LEU A 53 17.84 -12.49 -5.63
C LEU A 53 19.32 -12.62 -6.02
N GLN A 54 20.13 -11.57 -5.83
CA GLN A 54 21.58 -11.63 -6.07
C GLN A 54 22.30 -12.42 -4.98
N ALA A 55 21.91 -12.27 -3.72
CA ALA A 55 22.44 -13.06 -2.60
C ALA A 55 22.08 -14.55 -2.76
N GLU A 56 20.86 -14.88 -3.18
CA GLU A 56 20.47 -16.27 -3.46
C GLU A 56 21.30 -16.92 -4.59
N LYS A 57 21.72 -16.14 -5.60
CA LYS A 57 22.61 -16.64 -6.67
C LYS A 57 24.06 -16.81 -6.20
N ALA A 58 24.52 -15.99 -5.25
CA ALA A 58 25.85 -16.10 -4.64
C ALA A 58 25.97 -17.32 -3.71
N ASN A 59 24.88 -17.73 -3.05
CA ASN A 59 24.79 -18.96 -2.23
C ASN A 59 25.11 -20.25 -3.00
N THR A 60 24.99 -20.26 -4.33
CA THR A 60 25.41 -21.40 -5.15
C THR A 60 26.94 -21.54 -5.27
N ALA A 61 27.73 -20.60 -4.75
CA ALA A 61 29.18 -20.54 -5.00
C ALA A 61 30.10 -20.48 -3.76
N HIS A 62 29.66 -20.06 -2.56
CA HIS A 62 30.58 -19.95 -1.40
C HIS A 62 29.94 -20.16 -0.02
N ASN A 63 30.58 -21.00 0.82
CA ASN A 63 30.24 -21.29 2.22
C ASN A 63 30.78 -20.23 3.21
N ASN A 64 30.22 -19.01 3.24
CA ASN A 64 30.51 -18.04 4.31
C ASN A 64 29.19 -17.52 4.90
N GLU A 65 28.61 -18.29 5.83
CA GLU A 65 27.17 -18.26 6.15
C GLU A 65 26.68 -17.11 7.08
N GLU A 66 27.54 -16.37 7.80
CA GLU A 66 27.06 -15.40 8.81
C GLU A 66 26.76 -13.95 8.34
N PRO A 67 27.61 -13.28 7.52
CA PRO A 67 27.33 -11.90 7.11
C PRO A 67 26.19 -11.79 6.09
N GLU A 68 25.93 -12.86 5.33
CA GLU A 68 24.96 -12.88 4.22
C GLU A 68 23.52 -13.11 4.72
N ILE A 69 23.32 -13.98 5.72
CA ILE A 69 22.01 -14.18 6.38
C ILE A 69 21.54 -12.87 7.03
N GLN A 70 22.43 -12.11 7.67
CA GLN A 70 22.06 -10.82 8.27
C GLN A 70 21.63 -9.78 7.23
N LEU A 71 22.20 -9.80 6.02
CA LEU A 71 21.80 -8.93 4.92
C LEU A 71 20.41 -9.31 4.39
N VAL A 72 20.15 -10.61 4.21
CA VAL A 72 18.84 -11.12 3.80
C VAL A 72 17.76 -10.80 4.85
N LEU A 73 18.07 -10.95 6.13
CA LEU A 73 17.14 -10.62 7.22
C LEU A 73 16.83 -9.11 7.27
N LYS A 74 17.83 -8.24 7.12
CA LYS A 74 17.61 -6.79 7.03
C LYS A 74 16.80 -6.39 5.79
N ALA A 75 17.03 -7.06 4.67
CA ALA A 75 16.25 -6.86 3.46
C ALA A 75 14.78 -7.29 3.65
N ALA A 76 14.54 -8.42 4.30
CA ALA A 76 13.20 -8.90 4.61
C ALA A 76 12.44 -7.96 5.57
N ASP A 77 13.11 -7.48 6.62
CA ASP A 77 12.55 -6.48 7.54
C ASP A 77 12.18 -5.20 6.79
N LYS A 78 13.07 -4.75 5.89
CA LYS A 78 12.80 -3.56 5.09
C LYS A 78 11.65 -3.74 4.09
N ASP A 79 11.53 -4.90 3.45
CA ASP A 79 10.39 -5.23 2.58
C ASP A 79 9.08 -5.21 3.37
N MET A 80 9.08 -5.72 4.61
CA MET A 80 7.91 -5.73 5.48
C MET A 80 7.48 -4.31 5.90
N GLU A 81 8.42 -3.47 6.32
CA GLU A 81 8.15 -2.05 6.63
C GLU A 81 7.54 -1.32 5.42
N LEU A 82 8.16 -1.46 4.25
CA LEU A 82 7.71 -0.80 3.03
C LEU A 82 6.35 -1.34 2.56
N SER A 83 6.13 -2.66 2.66
CA SER A 83 4.86 -3.30 2.31
C SER A 83 3.73 -2.81 3.21
N THR A 84 4.02 -2.59 4.49
CA THR A 84 3.08 -2.00 5.45
C THR A 84 2.67 -0.59 5.01
N ILE A 85 3.65 0.24 4.64
CA ILE A 85 3.40 1.61 4.15
C ILE A 85 2.56 1.58 2.87
N VAL A 86 2.92 0.74 1.90
CA VAL A 86 2.16 0.57 0.64
C VAL A 86 0.71 0.21 0.93
N ALA A 87 0.45 -0.73 1.84
CA ALA A 87 -0.90 -1.16 2.19
C ALA A 87 -1.73 -0.03 2.83
N PHE A 88 -1.16 0.72 3.77
CA PHE A 88 -1.86 1.84 4.42
C PHE A 88 -2.12 3.01 3.47
N ILE A 89 -1.13 3.38 2.64
CA ILE A 89 -1.34 4.43 1.64
C ILE A 89 -2.40 4.00 0.62
N SER A 90 -2.39 2.74 0.18
CA SER A 90 -3.39 2.19 -0.73
C SER A 90 -4.81 2.31 -0.17
N VAL A 91 -4.98 2.01 1.12
CA VAL A 91 -6.24 2.20 1.84
C VAL A 91 -6.66 3.67 1.83
N LEU A 92 -5.76 4.60 2.18
CA LEU A 92 -6.03 6.04 2.17
C LEU A 92 -6.42 6.57 0.78
N LEU A 93 -5.70 6.16 -0.26
CA LEU A 93 -6.01 6.56 -1.63
C LEU A 93 -7.39 6.05 -2.05
N VAL A 94 -7.75 4.81 -1.75
CA VAL A 94 -9.10 4.29 -2.00
C VAL A 94 -10.16 5.10 -1.26
N PHE A 95 -9.89 5.52 -0.02
CA PHE A 95 -10.80 6.42 0.72
C PHE A 95 -10.98 7.76 0.01
N PHE A 96 -9.91 8.38 -0.50
CA PHE A 96 -9.99 9.64 -1.26
C PHE A 96 -10.74 9.47 -2.58
N MET A 97 -10.44 8.42 -3.34
CA MET A 97 -11.10 8.12 -4.61
C MET A 97 -12.61 7.87 -4.44
N ASP A 98 -13.00 7.17 -3.37
CA ASP A 98 -14.42 6.92 -3.07
C ASP A 98 -15.14 8.18 -2.54
N ALA A 99 -14.41 9.18 -2.03
CA ALA A 99 -15.00 10.40 -1.48
C ALA A 99 -15.36 11.44 -2.55
N LYS A 100 -14.51 11.62 -3.58
CA LYS A 100 -14.76 12.54 -4.70
C LYS A 100 -14.25 11.95 -6.02
N GLN A 101 -15.08 12.04 -7.06
CA GLN A 101 -14.74 11.59 -8.42
C GLN A 101 -13.48 12.31 -8.97
N SER A 102 -13.31 13.60 -8.69
CA SER A 102 -12.12 14.34 -9.10
C SER A 102 -10.82 13.79 -8.48
N PHE A 103 -10.87 13.22 -7.27
CA PHE A 103 -9.70 12.55 -6.68
C PHE A 103 -9.42 11.21 -7.35
N LYS A 104 -10.46 10.50 -7.78
CA LYS A 104 -10.28 9.28 -8.57
C LYS A 104 -9.52 9.57 -9.86
N GLU A 105 -9.93 10.58 -10.61
CA GLU A 105 -9.24 11.02 -11.83
C GLU A 105 -7.81 11.47 -11.53
N PHE A 106 -7.62 12.30 -10.49
CA PHE A 106 -6.30 12.76 -10.08
C PHE A 106 -5.32 11.63 -9.75
N VAL A 107 -5.77 10.60 -9.04
CA VAL A 107 -4.95 9.43 -8.67
C VAL A 107 -4.64 8.58 -9.91
N LEU A 108 -5.63 8.32 -10.77
CA LEU A 108 -5.46 7.52 -11.99
C LEU A 108 -4.51 8.17 -13.01
N GLU A 109 -4.48 9.50 -13.10
CA GLU A 109 -3.51 10.22 -13.94
C GLU A 109 -2.06 10.09 -13.47
N ARG A 110 -1.83 9.74 -12.19
CA ARG A 110 -0.51 9.79 -11.55
C ARG A 110 0.06 8.43 -11.21
N ILE A 111 -0.77 7.39 -11.18
CA ILE A 111 -0.34 6.00 -11.02
C ILE A 111 -0.49 5.34 -12.38
N SER A 112 0.61 4.93 -12.99
CA SER A 112 0.56 4.22 -14.26
C SER A 112 -0.14 2.87 -14.10
N SER A 113 -0.79 2.41 -15.17
CA SER A 113 -1.52 1.13 -15.18
C SER A 113 -0.62 -0.05 -14.80
N GLU A 114 0.67 -0.02 -15.16
CA GLU A 114 1.62 -1.07 -14.78
C GLU A 114 1.95 -1.14 -13.29
N MET A 115 1.72 -0.06 -12.53
CA MET A 115 2.01 -0.01 -11.08
C MET A 115 0.88 -0.60 -10.24
N PHE A 116 -0.36 -0.58 -10.74
CA PHE A 116 -1.51 -1.12 -10.01
C PHE A 116 -1.35 -2.61 -9.65
N PRO A 117 -0.95 -3.51 -10.57
CA PRO A 117 -0.72 -4.92 -10.25
C PRO A 117 0.28 -5.12 -9.12
N GLU A 118 1.34 -4.31 -9.08
CA GLU A 118 2.38 -4.40 -8.06
C GLU A 118 1.89 -3.93 -6.69
N ILE A 119 1.19 -2.78 -6.65
CA ILE A 119 0.56 -2.26 -5.44
C ILE A 119 -0.43 -3.29 -4.86
N ILE A 120 -1.25 -3.90 -5.72
CA ILE A 120 -2.19 -4.96 -5.33
C ILE A 120 -1.45 -6.17 -4.78
N SER A 121 -0.40 -6.63 -5.47
CA SER A 121 0.42 -7.78 -5.06
C SER A 121 1.06 -7.56 -3.69
N ILE A 122 1.68 -6.41 -3.48
CA ILE A 122 2.30 -6.03 -2.19
C ILE A 122 1.24 -5.99 -1.08
N SER A 123 0.11 -5.33 -1.34
CA SER A 123 -0.99 -5.20 -0.36
C SER A 123 -1.58 -6.57 0.02
N LYS A 124 -1.70 -7.50 -0.93
CA LYS A 124 -2.14 -8.89 -0.66
C LYS A 124 -1.16 -9.65 0.22
N ARG A 125 0.15 -9.54 -0.03
CA ARG A 125 1.17 -10.17 0.82
C ARG A 125 1.10 -9.63 2.25
N PHE A 126 0.99 -8.31 2.40
CA PHE A 126 0.82 -7.70 3.71
C PHE A 126 -0.48 -8.14 4.40
N LEU A 127 -1.60 -8.24 3.68
CA LEU A 127 -2.86 -8.75 4.22
C LEU A 127 -2.72 -10.19 4.76
N GLN A 128 -2.04 -11.06 4.02
CA GLN A 128 -1.76 -12.43 4.46
C GLN A 128 -0.91 -12.43 5.73
N PHE A 129 0.17 -11.66 5.76
CA PHE A 129 1.02 -11.51 6.93
C PHE A 129 0.26 -11.01 8.17
N ALA A 130 -0.53 -9.93 8.02
CA ALA A 130 -1.32 -9.37 9.11
C ALA A 130 -2.38 -10.36 9.63
N SER A 131 -2.94 -11.18 8.74
CA SER A 131 -3.91 -12.24 9.10
C SER A 131 -3.25 -13.38 9.88
N LEU A 132 -2.03 -13.76 9.51
CA LEU A 132 -1.26 -14.83 10.19
C LEU A 132 -0.75 -14.40 11.56
N THR A 133 -0.27 -13.17 11.68
CA THR A 133 0.33 -12.66 12.93
C THR A 133 -0.69 -12.18 13.94
N GLY A 134 -1.93 -11.92 13.51
CA GLY A 134 -2.93 -11.24 14.34
C GLY A 134 -2.57 -9.78 14.64
N GLY A 135 -1.59 -9.21 13.94
CA GLY A 135 -1.10 -7.84 14.16
C GLY A 135 -2.10 -6.74 13.76
N MET A 136 -3.26 -7.11 13.20
CA MET A 136 -4.31 -6.18 12.81
C MET A 136 -5.68 -6.69 13.27
N PRO A 137 -6.53 -5.84 13.88
CA PRO A 137 -7.88 -6.23 14.24
C PRO A 137 -8.71 -6.55 13.00
N VAL A 138 -9.77 -7.36 13.17
CA VAL A 138 -10.66 -7.81 12.09
C VAL A 138 -11.20 -6.66 11.25
N THR A 139 -11.53 -5.53 11.87
CA THR A 139 -12.00 -4.33 11.17
C THR A 139 -10.95 -3.74 10.22
N GLY A 140 -9.67 -3.74 10.62
CA GLY A 140 -8.55 -3.34 9.78
C GLY A 140 -8.36 -4.30 8.60
N ILE A 141 -8.41 -5.61 8.86
CA ILE A 141 -8.33 -6.66 7.82
C ILE A 141 -9.44 -6.48 6.78
N MET A 142 -10.67 -6.18 7.23
CA MET A 142 -11.80 -5.91 6.33
C MET A 142 -11.59 -4.65 5.48
N ILE A 143 -11.08 -3.56 6.06
CA ILE A 143 -10.78 -2.32 5.34
C ILE A 143 -9.70 -2.55 4.26
N LEU A 144 -8.63 -3.26 4.63
CA LEU A 144 -7.55 -3.57 3.70
C LEU A 144 -8.03 -4.47 2.56
N THR A 145 -8.78 -5.52 2.90
CA THR A 145 -9.39 -6.43 1.90
C THR A 145 -10.31 -5.67 0.93
N HIS A 146 -11.16 -4.78 1.44
CA HIS A 146 -12.02 -3.94 0.61
C HIS A 146 -11.19 -3.04 -0.32
N SER A 147 -10.13 -2.42 0.22
CA SER A 147 -9.29 -1.49 -0.55
C SER A 147 -8.56 -2.21 -1.68
N ILE A 148 -8.03 -3.41 -1.43
CA ILE A 148 -7.43 -4.27 -2.46
C ILE A 148 -8.44 -4.58 -3.56
N LYS A 149 -9.66 -5.01 -3.21
CA LYS A 149 -10.72 -5.29 -4.20
C LYS A 149 -11.08 -4.06 -5.04
N ARG A 150 -11.09 -2.86 -4.44
CA ARG A 150 -11.35 -1.62 -5.19
C ARG A 150 -10.22 -1.34 -6.19
N LEU A 151 -8.97 -1.52 -5.78
CA LEU A 151 -7.82 -1.36 -6.67
C LEU A 151 -7.84 -2.38 -7.82
N GLU A 152 -8.24 -3.62 -7.57
CA GLU A 152 -8.41 -4.64 -8.62
C GLU A 152 -9.45 -4.23 -9.67
N ILE A 153 -10.61 -3.72 -9.22
CA ILE A 153 -11.64 -3.23 -10.14
C ILE A 153 -11.12 -2.07 -10.99
N LEU A 154 -10.36 -1.14 -10.38
CA LEU A 154 -9.76 -0.02 -11.09
C LEU A 154 -8.73 -0.49 -12.13
N ASN A 155 -7.89 -1.46 -11.76
CA ASN A 155 -6.90 -2.06 -12.64
C ASN A 155 -7.53 -2.77 -13.85
N SER A 156 -8.68 -3.43 -13.66
CA SER A 156 -9.41 -4.09 -14.76
C SER A 156 -10.21 -3.12 -15.64
N SER A 157 -10.36 -1.87 -15.24
CA SER A 157 -11.13 -0.83 -15.96
C SER A 157 -10.23 0.16 -16.71
N SER A 158 -8.91 0.00 -16.61
CA SER A 158 -7.87 0.83 -17.23
C SER A 158 -7.22 0.08 -18.38
#